data_AF-A0A1I3ZFC8-F1
#
_entry.id   AF-A0A1I3ZFC8-F1
#
_cell.length_a   1.000
_cell.length_b   1.000
_cell.length_c   1.000
_cell.angle_alpha   90.00
_cell.angle_beta   90.00
_cell.angle_gamma   90.00
#
_symmetry.space_group_name_H-M   'P 1'
#
loop_
_entity.id
_entity.type
_entity.pdbx_description
1 polymer ?
#
loop_
_entity_poly.entity_id
_entity_poly.type
_entity_poly.pdbx_seq_one_letter_code
_entity_poly.pdbx_strand_id
1 'polypeptide(L)'
;MAKILLTNPELVALIGEMIEDERAWDPAWVAVLCDRFRDLQRDHGAEVIRTERVRQVREEGFDADHDDQNYPGQLAEAGYCYILSALRFVSGHAPADIQRAPPPGWPWALEWWKPKSASRDLARAGALIAAELGRRKRQHDAFVALVVQACVAGGADREDAQAIVEMSIDDALAGDRIEVGHPDHDWGVAGAAALADELVLHHLEGGQA
;
A
#
# COMPACT_ATOMS: atom_id res chain seq x y z
N MET A 1 -11.25 -6.52 17.86
CA MET A 1 -9.98 -7.19 18.22
C MET A 1 -10.16 -8.48 19.04
N ALA A 2 -10.90 -8.51 20.16
CA ALA A 2 -10.95 -9.69 21.06
C ALA A 2 -11.36 -11.05 20.41
N LYS A 3 -12.11 -11.05 19.31
CA LYS A 3 -12.67 -12.28 18.70
C LYS A 3 -11.69 -13.10 17.86
N ILE A 4 -10.54 -12.53 17.46
CA ILE A 4 -9.51 -13.21 16.65
C ILE A 4 -8.59 -14.08 17.54
N LEU A 5 -8.40 -13.71 18.81
CA LEU A 5 -7.47 -14.38 19.72
C LEU A 5 -7.88 -15.82 20.09
N LEU A 6 -9.17 -16.16 19.97
CA LEU A 6 -9.72 -17.46 20.39
C LEU A 6 -9.80 -18.51 19.26
N THR A 7 -9.34 -18.19 18.04
CA THR A 7 -9.38 -19.13 16.90
C THR A 7 -8.03 -19.77 16.57
N ASN A 8 -6.94 -19.34 17.20
CA ASN A 8 -5.62 -19.96 17.03
C ASN A 8 -5.40 -21.00 18.17
N PRO A 9 -5.30 -22.31 17.87
CA PRO A 9 -5.15 -23.35 18.88
C PRO A 9 -3.84 -23.24 19.67
N GLU A 10 -2.77 -22.67 19.10
CA GLU A 10 -1.51 -22.44 19.83
C GLU A 10 -1.62 -21.28 20.83
N LEU A 11 -2.39 -20.23 20.50
CA LEU A 11 -2.71 -19.17 21.47
C LEU A 11 -3.61 -19.68 22.59
N VAL A 12 -4.57 -20.57 22.28
CA VAL A 12 -5.43 -21.20 23.30
C VAL A 12 -4.60 -22.11 24.22
N ALA A 13 -3.68 -22.91 23.68
CA ALA A 13 -2.76 -23.72 24.47
C ALA A 13 -1.84 -22.85 25.37
N LEU A 14 -1.27 -21.77 24.82
CA LEU A 14 -0.44 -20.83 25.57
C LEU A 14 -1.20 -20.16 26.73
N ILE A 15 -2.46 -19.80 26.52
CA ILE A 15 -3.32 -19.23 27.58
C ILE A 15 -3.67 -20.31 28.63
N GLY A 16 -3.81 -21.57 28.23
CA GLY A 16 -3.94 -22.71 29.17
C GLY A 16 -2.70 -22.89 30.05
N GLU A 17 -1.50 -22.95 29.44
CA GLU A 17 -0.21 -22.97 30.15
C GLU A 17 -0.09 -21.82 31.17
N MET A 18 -0.59 -20.63 30.82
CA MET A 18 -0.55 -19.42 31.65
C MET A 18 -1.54 -19.42 32.83
N ILE A 19 -2.62 -20.22 32.77
CA ILE A 19 -3.62 -20.33 33.84
C ILE A 19 -3.22 -21.42 34.87
N GLU A 20 -2.43 -22.41 34.46
CA GLU A 20 -2.11 -23.59 35.29
C GLU A 20 -0.73 -23.55 35.98
N ASP A 21 0.24 -22.72 35.54
CA ASP A 21 1.59 -22.64 36.15
C ASP A 21 1.67 -21.59 37.28
N GLU A 22 2.04 -22.02 38.49
CA GLU A 22 2.28 -21.14 39.66
C GLU A 22 3.39 -20.08 39.41
N ARG A 23 4.22 -20.25 38.37
CA ARG A 23 5.22 -19.28 37.91
C ARG A 23 4.64 -18.05 37.21
N ALA A 24 3.32 -17.90 37.10
CA ALA A 24 2.68 -16.75 36.43
C ALA A 24 3.09 -15.36 36.95
N TRP A 25 3.74 -15.28 38.12
CA TRP A 25 4.25 -14.06 38.75
C TRP A 25 5.77 -13.87 38.63
N ASP A 26 6.51 -14.78 37.97
CA ASP A 26 7.95 -14.64 37.69
C ASP A 26 8.16 -13.68 36.48
N PRO A 27 8.82 -12.52 36.66
CA PRO A 27 9.08 -11.58 35.56
C PRO A 27 9.87 -12.18 34.40
N ALA A 28 10.76 -13.16 34.63
CA ALA A 28 11.51 -13.82 33.57
C ALA A 28 10.60 -14.74 32.73
N TRP A 29 9.67 -15.44 33.38
CA TRP A 29 8.69 -16.29 32.72
C TRP A 29 7.66 -15.47 31.92
N VAL A 30 7.16 -14.37 32.51
CA VAL A 30 6.30 -13.39 31.82
C VAL A 30 6.99 -12.81 30.59
N ALA A 31 8.29 -12.48 30.66
CA ALA A 31 9.03 -11.96 29.50
C ALA A 31 9.09 -12.98 28.34
N VAL A 32 9.34 -14.26 28.63
CA VAL A 32 9.35 -15.35 27.63
C VAL A 32 7.97 -15.55 27.01
N LEU A 33 6.90 -15.50 27.82
CA LEU A 33 5.52 -15.58 27.32
C LEU A 33 5.16 -14.38 26.45
N CYS A 34 5.54 -13.16 26.84
CA CYS A 34 5.34 -11.96 26.03
C CYS A 34 6.12 -11.98 24.71
N ASP A 35 7.24 -12.70 24.62
CA ASP A 35 7.98 -12.92 23.37
C ASP A 35 7.27 -13.97 22.49
N ARG A 36 6.93 -15.16 23.03
CA ARG A 36 6.11 -16.17 22.32
C ARG A 36 4.80 -15.59 21.81
N PHE A 37 4.11 -14.76 22.61
CA PHE A 37 2.85 -14.12 22.23
C PHE A 37 3.06 -13.08 21.13
N ARG A 38 4.14 -12.28 21.18
CA ARG A 38 4.48 -11.35 20.07
C ARG A 38 4.83 -12.10 18.79
N ASP A 39 5.50 -13.24 18.87
CA ASP A 39 5.77 -14.09 17.71
C ASP A 39 4.51 -14.73 17.12
N LEU A 40 3.58 -15.19 17.97
CA LEU A 40 2.27 -15.69 17.54
C LEU A 40 1.32 -14.59 17.03
N GLN A 41 1.57 -13.32 17.38
CA GLN A 41 0.86 -12.16 16.85
C GLN A 41 1.53 -11.50 15.64
N ARG A 42 2.76 -11.88 15.29
CA ARG A 42 3.40 -11.43 14.04
C ARG A 42 2.70 -12.09 12.86
N ASP A 43 1.99 -11.30 12.06
CA ASP A 43 1.51 -11.75 10.76
C ASP A 43 2.73 -12.04 9.85
N HIS A 44 3.06 -13.34 9.75
CA HIS A 44 4.16 -13.84 8.95
C HIS A 44 4.05 -13.42 7.47
N GLY A 45 2.82 -13.26 6.95
CA GLY A 45 2.59 -12.80 5.58
C GLY A 45 3.01 -11.34 5.37
N ALA A 46 2.55 -10.45 6.26
CA ALA A 46 2.92 -9.02 6.21
C ALA A 46 4.43 -8.81 6.38
N GLU A 47 5.07 -9.57 7.26
CA GLU A 47 6.52 -9.51 7.50
C GLU A 47 7.34 -10.02 6.29
N VAL A 48 6.89 -11.09 5.64
CA VAL A 48 7.49 -11.61 4.40
C VAL A 48 7.36 -10.62 3.25
N ILE A 49 6.21 -9.96 3.10
CA ILE A 49 5.99 -8.88 2.12
C ILE A 49 6.93 -7.69 2.39
N ARG A 50 7.02 -7.24 3.64
CA ARG A 50 7.90 -6.14 4.06
C ARG A 50 9.38 -6.47 3.77
N THR A 51 9.80 -7.70 4.06
CA THR A 51 11.16 -8.18 3.79
C THR A 51 11.46 -8.21 2.29
N GLU A 52 10.53 -8.68 1.45
CA GLU A 52 10.72 -8.69 -0.01
C GLU A 52 10.73 -7.27 -0.59
N ARG A 53 9.92 -6.33 -0.08
CA ARG A 53 10.01 -4.91 -0.48
C ARG A 53 11.38 -4.30 -0.14
N VAL A 54 11.90 -4.54 1.07
CA VAL A 54 13.25 -4.11 1.46
C VAL A 54 14.32 -4.73 0.55
N ARG A 55 14.13 -5.99 0.12
CA ARG A 55 15.03 -6.65 -0.84
C ARG A 55 14.99 -5.96 -2.21
N GLN A 56 13.81 -5.70 -2.78
CA GLN A 56 13.65 -5.00 -4.06
C GLN A 56 14.33 -3.62 -4.04
N VAL A 57 14.13 -2.83 -2.98
CA VAL A 57 14.80 -1.52 -2.83
C VAL A 57 16.33 -1.68 -2.82
N ARG A 58 16.87 -2.64 -2.03
CA ARG A 58 18.32 -2.77 -1.81
C ARG A 58 19.09 -3.49 -2.93
N GLU A 59 18.49 -4.48 -3.56
CA GLU A 59 19.15 -5.35 -4.56
C GLU A 59 18.80 -4.97 -6.00
N GLU A 60 17.61 -4.41 -6.23
CA GLU A 60 17.08 -4.11 -7.57
C GLU A 60 16.97 -2.60 -7.82
N GLY A 61 17.18 -1.75 -6.80
CA GLY A 61 17.10 -0.29 -6.91
C GLY A 61 15.67 0.23 -7.05
N PHE A 62 14.66 -0.60 -6.76
CA PHE A 62 13.25 -0.23 -6.88
C PHE A 62 12.80 0.55 -5.65
N ASP A 63 13.29 1.79 -5.51
CA ASP A 63 12.91 2.73 -4.45
C ASP A 63 11.64 3.54 -4.78
N ALA A 64 11.37 4.61 -4.03
CA ALA A 64 10.19 5.45 -4.24
C ALA A 64 10.22 6.21 -5.58
N ASP A 65 11.40 6.67 -6.00
CA ASP A 65 11.57 7.43 -7.24
C ASP A 65 11.42 6.51 -8.45
N HIS A 66 11.90 5.26 -8.37
CA HIS A 66 11.60 4.22 -9.34
C HIS A 66 10.10 3.90 -9.38
N ASP A 67 9.45 3.71 -8.22
CA ASP A 67 8.02 3.45 -8.16
C ASP A 67 7.21 4.57 -8.83
N ASP A 68 7.58 5.84 -8.61
CA ASP A 68 6.88 7.02 -9.16
C ASP A 68 7.09 7.22 -10.68
N GLN A 69 8.12 6.60 -11.28
CA GLN A 69 8.32 6.56 -12.74
C GLN A 69 7.37 5.58 -13.46
N ASN A 70 6.70 4.68 -12.72
CA ASN A 70 5.78 3.71 -13.30
C ASN A 70 4.38 4.34 -13.53
N TYR A 71 3.69 3.96 -14.61
CA TYR A 71 2.34 4.46 -14.88
C TYR A 71 1.33 3.95 -13.84
N PRO A 72 0.21 4.66 -13.60
CA PRO A 72 -0.76 4.26 -12.58
C PRO A 72 -1.29 2.83 -12.77
N GLY A 73 -1.05 1.96 -11.79
CA GLY A 73 -1.44 0.56 -11.83
C GLY A 73 -0.37 -0.42 -12.32
N GLN A 74 0.70 0.03 -12.99
CA GLN A 74 1.74 -0.84 -13.57
C GLN A 74 2.36 -1.80 -12.54
N LEU A 75 2.66 -1.30 -11.35
CA LEU A 75 3.20 -2.10 -10.24
C LEU A 75 2.20 -3.17 -9.77
N ALA A 76 0.88 -2.87 -9.78
CA ALA A 76 -0.17 -3.82 -9.44
C ALA A 76 -0.39 -4.87 -10.55
N GLU A 77 -0.23 -4.53 -11.83
CA GLU A 77 -0.27 -5.47 -12.95
C GLU A 77 0.87 -6.50 -12.86
N ALA A 78 2.09 -6.03 -12.56
CA ALA A 78 3.22 -6.90 -12.26
C ALA A 78 2.96 -7.80 -11.03
N GLY A 79 2.34 -7.24 -9.98
CA GLY A 79 1.93 -8.00 -8.79
C GLY A 79 0.92 -9.11 -9.11
N TYR A 80 -0.10 -8.80 -9.91
CA TYR A 80 -1.10 -9.77 -10.39
C TYR A 80 -0.47 -10.92 -11.18
N CYS A 81 0.50 -10.64 -12.04
CA CYS A 81 1.24 -11.67 -12.77
C CYS A 81 1.98 -12.65 -11.83
N TYR A 82 2.58 -12.15 -10.75
CA TYR A 82 3.20 -13.02 -9.74
C TYR A 82 2.17 -13.83 -8.93
N ILE A 83 0.96 -13.33 -8.69
CA ILE A 83 -0.15 -14.14 -8.12
C ILE A 83 -0.50 -15.30 -9.07
N LEU A 84 -0.65 -15.03 -10.37
CA LEU A 84 -0.91 -16.08 -11.37
C LEU A 84 0.23 -17.13 -11.43
N SER A 85 1.48 -16.71 -11.31
CA SER A 85 2.62 -17.62 -11.17
C SER A 85 2.50 -18.52 -9.94
N ALA A 86 2.21 -17.92 -8.78
CA ALA A 86 2.03 -18.67 -7.54
C ALA A 86 0.90 -19.71 -7.63
N LEU A 87 -0.23 -19.35 -8.25
CA LEU A 87 -1.32 -20.28 -8.51
C LEU A 87 -0.89 -21.43 -9.44
N ARG A 88 -0.12 -21.15 -10.50
CA ARG A 88 0.40 -22.20 -11.40
C ARG A 88 1.33 -23.18 -10.68
N PHE A 89 2.17 -22.69 -9.76
CA PHE A 89 2.98 -23.56 -8.87
C PHE A 89 2.10 -24.44 -7.98
N VAL A 90 1.06 -23.89 -7.35
CA VAL A 90 0.12 -24.67 -6.50
C VAL A 90 -0.65 -25.71 -7.31
N SER A 91 -1.02 -25.40 -8.56
CA SER A 91 -1.65 -26.34 -9.49
C SER A 91 -0.68 -27.36 -10.12
N GLY A 92 0.59 -27.42 -9.68
CA GLY A 92 1.54 -28.45 -10.11
C GLY A 92 2.13 -28.26 -11.51
N HIS A 93 2.07 -27.05 -12.10
CA HIS A 93 2.76 -26.78 -13.37
C HIS A 93 4.28 -26.89 -13.20
N ALA A 94 4.98 -27.36 -14.25
CA ALA A 94 6.43 -27.45 -14.22
C ALA A 94 7.06 -26.04 -14.07
N PRO A 95 8.08 -25.85 -13.21
CA PRO A 95 8.72 -24.55 -13.02
C PRO A 95 9.25 -23.93 -14.33
N ALA A 96 9.71 -24.76 -15.27
CA ALA A 96 10.16 -24.33 -16.60
C ALA A 96 9.04 -23.65 -17.40
N ASP A 97 7.80 -24.15 -17.34
CA ASP A 97 6.66 -23.56 -18.07
C ASP A 97 6.19 -22.24 -17.46
N ILE A 98 6.46 -22.03 -16.17
CA ILE A 98 6.16 -20.78 -15.45
C ILE A 98 7.25 -19.74 -15.74
N GLN A 99 8.52 -20.16 -15.77
CA GLN A 99 9.67 -19.30 -16.04
C GLN A 99 9.80 -18.90 -17.52
N ARG A 100 9.36 -19.75 -18.46
CA ARG A 100 9.49 -19.53 -19.92
C ARG A 100 8.88 -18.22 -20.41
N ALA A 101 7.75 -17.80 -19.84
CA ALA A 101 7.08 -16.55 -20.17
C ALA A 101 6.14 -16.10 -19.04
N PRO A 102 5.99 -14.78 -18.82
CA PRO A 102 4.98 -14.26 -17.91
C PRO A 102 3.55 -14.49 -18.43
N PRO A 103 2.54 -14.37 -17.54
CA PRO A 103 1.14 -14.23 -17.96
C PRO A 103 0.91 -12.99 -18.85
N PRO A 104 -0.21 -12.95 -19.59
CA PRO A 104 -0.68 -11.71 -20.22
C PRO A 104 -0.86 -10.60 -19.18
N GLY A 105 -0.46 -9.37 -19.54
CA GLY A 105 -0.52 -8.21 -18.64
C GLY A 105 0.76 -7.92 -17.85
N TRP A 106 1.84 -8.68 -18.06
CA TRP A 106 3.15 -8.33 -17.49
C TRP A 106 3.72 -7.06 -18.17
N PRO A 107 4.04 -6.00 -17.42
CA PRO A 107 4.26 -4.67 -18.00
C PRO A 107 5.74 -4.35 -18.32
N TRP A 108 6.66 -5.30 -18.13
CA TRP A 108 8.10 -5.07 -18.27
C TRP A 108 8.76 -6.08 -19.23
N ALA A 109 10.02 -5.84 -19.58
CA ALA A 109 10.77 -6.77 -20.42
C ALA A 109 10.88 -8.18 -19.79
N LEU A 110 10.99 -9.21 -20.64
CA LEU A 110 11.00 -10.62 -20.23
C LEU A 110 12.12 -10.95 -19.22
N GLU A 111 13.25 -10.27 -19.31
CA GLU A 111 14.38 -10.42 -18.37
C GLU A 111 14.06 -10.10 -16.91
N TRP A 112 12.99 -9.33 -16.65
CA TRP A 112 12.50 -9.02 -15.30
C TRP A 112 11.51 -10.07 -14.76
N TRP A 113 11.06 -11.00 -15.61
CA TRP A 113 10.22 -12.12 -15.18
C TRP A 113 11.08 -13.21 -14.54
N LYS A 114 11.06 -13.30 -13.20
CA LYS A 114 11.96 -14.17 -12.42
C LYS A 114 11.24 -15.12 -11.44
N PRO A 115 10.11 -15.78 -11.79
CA PRO A 115 9.28 -16.53 -10.84
C PRO A 115 10.03 -17.71 -10.21
N LYS A 116 9.77 -17.96 -8.92
CA LYS A 116 10.60 -18.88 -8.11
C LYS A 116 9.83 -19.97 -7.40
N SER A 117 8.74 -19.63 -6.71
CA SER A 117 7.85 -20.57 -6.03
C SER A 117 6.58 -19.86 -5.57
N ALA A 118 5.52 -20.60 -5.21
CA ALA A 118 4.27 -20.01 -4.74
C ALA A 118 4.45 -18.96 -3.63
N SER A 119 5.14 -19.31 -2.54
CA SER A 119 5.36 -18.39 -1.42
C SER A 119 6.24 -17.19 -1.77
N ARG A 120 7.26 -17.37 -2.63
CA ARG A 120 8.16 -16.27 -3.05
C ARG A 120 7.49 -15.31 -4.03
N ASP A 121 6.65 -15.83 -4.90
CA ASP A 121 5.94 -15.02 -5.89
C ASP A 121 4.77 -14.28 -5.23
N LEU A 122 4.08 -14.87 -4.23
CA LEU A 122 3.13 -14.13 -3.39
C LEU A 122 3.80 -13.00 -2.58
N ALA A 123 5.01 -13.24 -2.04
CA ALA A 123 5.77 -12.20 -1.34
C ALA A 123 6.10 -11.01 -2.28
N ARG A 124 6.51 -11.30 -3.51
CA ARG A 124 6.78 -10.29 -4.55
C ARG A 124 5.52 -9.56 -4.99
N ALA A 125 4.41 -10.28 -5.17
CA ALA A 125 3.14 -9.68 -5.50
C ALA A 125 2.70 -8.68 -4.42
N GLY A 126 2.76 -9.08 -3.15
CA GLY A 126 2.46 -8.19 -2.03
C GLY A 126 3.41 -6.99 -1.94
N ALA A 127 4.71 -7.19 -2.20
CA ALA A 127 5.69 -6.09 -2.21
C ALA A 127 5.41 -5.08 -3.34
N LEU A 128 5.04 -5.55 -4.54
CA LEU A 128 4.67 -4.70 -5.67
C LEU A 128 3.32 -3.96 -5.45
N ILE A 129 2.36 -4.61 -4.81
CA ILE A 129 1.10 -3.96 -4.41
C ILE A 129 1.36 -2.89 -3.33
N ALA A 130 2.24 -3.16 -2.37
CA ALA A 130 2.66 -2.17 -1.38
C ALA A 130 3.41 -0.98 -2.03
N ALA A 131 4.21 -1.23 -3.07
CA ALA A 131 4.85 -0.19 -3.88
C ALA A 131 3.80 0.70 -4.58
N GLU A 132 2.81 0.12 -5.26
CA GLU A 132 1.70 0.87 -5.91
C GLU A 132 0.89 1.69 -4.91
N LEU A 133 0.60 1.15 -3.72
CA LEU A 133 -0.09 1.90 -2.66
C LEU A 133 0.76 3.07 -2.13
N GLY A 134 2.08 2.88 -2.00
CA GLY A 134 3.02 3.95 -1.66
C GLY A 134 3.06 5.05 -2.73
N ARG A 135 3.13 4.66 -4.01
CA ARG A 135 3.08 5.55 -5.18
C ARG A 135 1.80 6.40 -5.19
N ARG A 136 0.64 5.76 -5.01
CA ARG A 136 -0.67 6.43 -4.89
C ARG A 136 -0.73 7.38 -3.70
N LYS A 137 -0.23 6.98 -2.54
CA LYS A 137 -0.19 7.85 -1.36
C LYS A 137 0.70 9.07 -1.59
N ARG A 138 1.87 8.93 -2.22
CA ARG A 138 2.72 10.09 -2.55
C ARG A 138 2.03 11.05 -3.53
N GLN A 139 1.37 10.53 -4.56
CA GLN A 139 0.60 11.36 -5.50
C GLN A 139 -0.56 12.10 -4.80
N HIS A 140 -1.28 11.41 -3.92
CA HIS A 140 -2.30 12.00 -3.06
C HIS A 140 -1.73 13.12 -2.19
N ASP A 141 -0.70 12.82 -1.41
CA ASP A 141 -0.11 13.77 -0.45
C ASP A 141 0.49 15.00 -1.18
N ALA A 142 1.02 14.82 -2.39
CA ALA A 142 1.48 15.91 -3.25
C ALA A 142 0.32 16.78 -3.79
N PHE A 143 -0.80 16.17 -4.19
CA PHE A 143 -2.01 16.89 -4.58
C PHE A 143 -2.58 17.69 -3.39
N VAL A 144 -2.69 17.07 -2.22
CA VAL A 144 -3.09 17.73 -0.97
C VAL A 144 -2.19 18.93 -0.67
N ALA A 145 -0.87 18.75 -0.76
CA ALA A 145 0.08 19.83 -0.55
C ALA A 145 -0.08 20.99 -1.55
N LEU A 146 -0.40 20.70 -2.82
CA LEU A 146 -0.67 21.71 -3.85
C LEU A 146 -1.95 22.50 -3.56
N VAL A 147 -3.05 21.82 -3.20
CA VAL A 147 -4.32 22.48 -2.86
C VAL A 147 -4.14 23.37 -1.62
N VAL A 148 -3.48 22.87 -0.56
CA VAL A 148 -3.18 23.67 0.64
C VAL A 148 -2.32 24.90 0.29
N GLN A 149 -1.32 24.75 -0.60
CA GLN A 149 -0.52 25.89 -1.07
C GLN A 149 -1.35 26.92 -1.83
N ALA A 150 -2.26 26.48 -2.71
CA ALA A 150 -3.16 27.37 -3.46
C ALA A 150 -4.13 28.12 -2.53
N CYS A 151 -4.73 27.44 -1.55
CA CYS A 151 -5.60 28.05 -0.55
C CYS A 151 -4.86 29.12 0.29
N VAL A 152 -3.65 28.81 0.77
CA VAL A 152 -2.82 29.76 1.52
C VAL A 152 -2.40 30.96 0.65
N ALA A 153 -2.07 30.74 -0.63
CA ALA A 153 -1.79 31.83 -1.57
C ALA A 153 -3.02 32.70 -1.85
N GLY A 154 -4.23 32.13 -1.79
CA GLY A 154 -5.51 32.83 -1.84
C GLY A 154 -5.91 33.55 -0.54
N GLY A 155 -5.11 33.46 0.52
CA GLY A 155 -5.33 34.14 1.80
C GLY A 155 -6.05 33.32 2.88
N ALA A 156 -6.25 32.01 2.69
CA ALA A 156 -6.74 31.13 3.76
C ALA A 156 -5.67 30.91 4.84
N ASP A 157 -6.11 30.67 6.08
CA ASP A 157 -5.21 30.15 7.11
C ASP A 157 -4.74 28.72 6.74
N ARG A 158 -3.53 28.35 7.19
CA ARG A 158 -2.95 27.05 6.86
C ARG A 158 -3.63 25.89 7.59
N GLU A 159 -4.02 26.06 8.85
CA GLU A 159 -4.71 25.01 9.61
C GLU A 159 -6.11 24.76 9.04
N ASP A 160 -6.84 25.83 8.68
CA ASP A 160 -8.13 25.75 7.98
C ASP A 160 -7.98 25.08 6.60
N ALA A 161 -6.98 25.50 5.80
CA ALA A 161 -6.71 24.89 4.49
C ALA A 161 -6.33 23.40 4.59
N GLN A 162 -5.59 23.00 5.63
CA GLN A 162 -5.30 21.60 5.88
C GLN A 162 -6.57 20.83 6.30
N ALA A 163 -7.37 21.37 7.21
CA ALA A 163 -8.61 20.72 7.66
C ALA A 163 -9.63 20.49 6.53
N ILE A 164 -9.74 21.42 5.58
CA ILE A 164 -10.59 21.30 4.39
C ILE A 164 -10.17 20.12 3.50
N VAL A 165 -8.85 19.89 3.35
CA VAL A 165 -8.31 18.87 2.43
C VAL A 165 -8.06 17.53 3.13
N GLU A 166 -7.91 17.52 4.46
CA GLU A 166 -7.85 16.31 5.29
C GLU A 166 -9.23 15.72 5.63
N MET A 167 -10.34 16.40 5.26
CA MET A 167 -11.65 15.75 5.21
C MET A 167 -11.59 14.54 4.27
N SER A 168 -11.83 13.36 4.83
CA SER A 168 -11.43 12.08 4.24
C SER A 168 -11.89 11.92 2.79
N ILE A 169 -10.95 11.58 1.90
CA ILE A 169 -11.28 11.20 0.52
C ILE A 169 -12.16 9.94 0.48
N ASP A 170 -12.13 9.06 1.49
CA ASP A 170 -13.09 7.97 1.59
C ASP A 170 -14.53 8.47 1.86
N ASP A 171 -14.69 9.58 2.61
CA ASP A 171 -16.00 10.23 2.80
C ASP A 171 -16.40 11.05 1.58
N ALA A 172 -15.45 11.66 0.86
CA ALA A 172 -15.70 12.40 -0.38
C ALA A 172 -15.92 11.51 -1.63
N LEU A 173 -15.55 10.22 -1.56
CA LEU A 173 -15.86 9.19 -2.55
C LEU A 173 -17.11 8.37 -2.16
N ALA A 174 -17.48 8.32 -0.88
CA ALA A 174 -18.70 7.65 -0.40
C ALA A 174 -19.92 8.59 -0.28
N GLY A 175 -19.70 9.89 -0.11
CA GLY A 175 -20.72 10.94 -0.04
C GLY A 175 -20.74 11.83 -1.29
N ASP A 176 -21.92 12.34 -1.63
CA ASP A 176 -22.12 13.22 -2.79
C ASP A 176 -21.21 14.47 -2.74
N ARG A 177 -20.49 14.70 -3.85
CA ARG A 177 -19.93 15.98 -4.32
C ARG A 177 -19.10 16.81 -3.32
N ILE A 178 -17.79 16.88 -3.59
CA ILE A 178 -16.97 18.02 -3.16
C ILE A 178 -17.48 19.28 -3.87
N GLU A 179 -18.11 20.20 -3.14
CA GLU A 179 -18.28 21.60 -3.56
C GLU A 179 -17.10 22.42 -3.04
N VAL A 180 -16.43 23.16 -3.93
CA VAL A 180 -15.25 23.98 -3.60
C VAL A 180 -15.63 25.46 -3.74
N GLY A 181 -15.65 26.25 -2.65
CA GLY A 181 -15.77 27.71 -2.79
C GLY A 181 -16.09 28.57 -1.55
N HIS A 182 -15.61 29.82 -1.57
CA HIS A 182 -15.79 30.85 -0.53
C HIS A 182 -17.19 31.54 -0.57
N PRO A 183 -17.70 32.14 0.53
CA PRO A 183 -19.15 32.44 0.67
C PRO A 183 -19.77 33.67 0.00
N ASP A 184 -19.14 34.30 -1.01
CA ASP A 184 -19.72 35.46 -1.72
C ASP A 184 -20.74 35.21 -2.87
N HIS A 185 -21.02 34.02 -3.42
CA HIS A 185 -20.76 32.63 -3.03
C HIS A 185 -20.55 31.75 -4.27
N ASP A 186 -19.84 30.62 -4.10
CA ASP A 186 -19.70 29.52 -5.06
C ASP A 186 -18.78 29.79 -6.27
N TRP A 187 -17.63 29.09 -6.34
CA TRP A 187 -16.84 29.05 -7.58
C TRP A 187 -17.55 28.25 -8.67
N GLY A 188 -18.55 27.45 -8.29
CA GLY A 188 -19.29 26.55 -9.13
C GLY A 188 -18.42 25.41 -9.64
N VAL A 189 -19.07 24.44 -10.28
CA VAL A 189 -18.38 23.41 -11.06
C VAL A 189 -17.45 24.04 -12.10
N ALA A 190 -17.78 25.23 -12.62
CA ALA A 190 -17.00 25.94 -13.64
C ALA A 190 -15.68 26.56 -13.12
N GLY A 191 -15.66 27.17 -11.94
CA GLY A 191 -14.45 27.78 -11.38
C GLY A 191 -13.49 26.75 -10.78
N ALA A 192 -14.03 25.70 -10.15
CA ALA A 192 -13.24 24.55 -9.73
C ALA A 192 -12.66 23.79 -10.94
N ALA A 193 -13.45 23.62 -12.02
CA ALA A 193 -12.95 23.07 -13.28
C ALA A 193 -11.91 23.98 -13.94
N ALA A 194 -12.07 25.31 -13.91
CA ALA A 194 -11.09 26.23 -14.49
C ALA A 194 -9.73 26.17 -13.78
N LEU A 195 -9.70 26.10 -12.44
CA LEU A 195 -8.46 25.97 -11.68
C LEU A 195 -7.84 24.57 -11.84
N ALA A 196 -8.66 23.52 -11.90
CA ALA A 196 -8.20 22.16 -12.19
C ALA A 196 -7.65 22.04 -13.62
N ASP A 197 -8.33 22.62 -14.62
CA ASP A 197 -7.89 22.64 -16.01
C ASP A 197 -6.62 23.49 -16.17
N GLU A 198 -6.48 24.65 -15.52
CA GLU A 198 -5.22 25.41 -15.53
C GLU A 198 -4.06 24.59 -14.94
N LEU A 199 -4.25 23.97 -13.76
CA LEU A 199 -3.21 23.17 -13.11
C LEU A 199 -2.87 21.88 -13.90
N VAL A 200 -3.86 21.25 -14.53
CA VAL A 200 -3.68 20.07 -15.38
C VAL A 200 -3.01 20.45 -16.71
N LEU A 201 -3.42 21.54 -17.36
CA LEU A 201 -2.79 22.04 -18.58
C LEU A 201 -1.33 22.42 -18.34
N HIS A 202 -1.03 23.16 -17.27
CA HIS A 202 0.36 23.53 -16.93
C HIS A 202 1.24 22.31 -16.64
N HIS A 203 0.66 21.23 -16.12
CA HIS A 203 1.37 19.96 -15.88
C HIS A 203 1.56 19.14 -17.16
N LEU A 204 0.59 19.16 -18.09
CA LEU A 204 0.65 18.48 -19.39
C LEU A 204 1.60 19.20 -20.37
N GLU A 205 1.65 20.53 -20.39
CA GLU A 205 2.58 21.30 -21.22
C GLU A 205 4.05 21.16 -20.77
N GLY A 206 4.29 20.83 -19.49
CA GLY A 206 5.62 20.48 -18.98
C GLY A 206 6.06 19.03 -19.22
N GLY A 207 5.18 18.20 -19.80
CA GLY A 207 5.31 16.75 -19.91
C GLY A 207 5.75 16.25 -21.29
N GLN A 208 6.88 16.74 -21.80
CA GLN A 208 7.49 16.50 -23.13
C GLN A 208 7.09 17.47 -24.27
N ALA A 209 7.73 18.64 -24.24
CA ALA A 209 8.68 18.98 -25.30
C ALA A 209 10.10 19.08 -24.69
#